data_AF-A0A2N7WY39-F1
#
_entry.id   AF-A0A2N7WY39-F1
#
_cell.length_a   1.000
_cell.length_b   1.000
_cell.length_c   1.000
_cell.angle_alpha   90.00
_cell.angle_beta   90.00
_cell.angle_gamma   90.00
#
_symmetry.space_group_name_H-M   'P 1'
#
loop_
_entity.id
_entity.type
_entity.pdbx_description
1 polymer ?
#
loop_
_entity_poly.entity_id
_entity_poly.type
_entity_poly.pdbx_seq_one_letter_code
_entity_poly.pdbx_strand_id
1 'polypeptide(L)'
;MHLSQSTRSVSALLTRWRIFASLSSLPLPLTNSSPAAAPACAETVWIVPLLQHSWYDHVRLKRVFVADGTRHQVVLVDVRKLLMCADRDNTDYVLKPVAEWHGGKVRGIREFLDPENPRVPQMPYVTISTRRAPGVLGWLGLEREGVVAFRNGQHRARYLADAGARWFPVEVHEREAALLREICGAPDDARTAIRPVSLNTAGGV
;
A
#
# COMPACT_ATOMS: atom_id res chain seq x y z
N MET A 1 -34.16 22.62 39.54
CA MET A 1 -33.91 22.53 38.10
C MET A 1 -33.90 21.06 37.72
N HIS A 2 -34.83 20.70 36.84
CA HIS A 2 -35.29 19.33 36.59
C HIS A 2 -34.30 18.51 35.73
N LEU A 3 -34.16 17.25 36.10
CA LEU A 3 -33.65 16.16 35.27
C LEU A 3 -34.52 16.02 34.01
N SER A 4 -33.90 15.89 32.84
CA SER A 4 -34.60 15.46 31.62
C SER A 4 -33.77 14.38 30.91
N GLN A 5 -34.13 13.14 31.20
CA GLN A 5 -33.81 11.99 30.34
C GLN A 5 -34.73 12.07 29.12
N SER A 6 -34.18 11.93 27.90
CA SER A 6 -34.98 11.75 26.70
C SER A 6 -34.70 10.37 26.10
N THR A 7 -35.66 9.48 26.27
CA THR A 7 -35.86 8.25 25.51
C THR A 7 -36.32 8.60 24.08
N ARG A 8 -35.96 7.77 23.09
CA ARG A 8 -36.89 7.23 22.08
C ARG A 8 -36.21 6.25 21.12
N SER A 9 -36.69 5.02 21.25
CA SER A 9 -36.65 3.91 20.29
C SER A 9 -37.62 4.18 19.13
N VAL A 10 -37.27 3.76 17.91
CA VAL A 10 -38.25 3.46 16.84
C VAL A 10 -37.74 2.28 16.00
N SER A 11 -38.54 1.22 15.98
CA SER A 11 -38.37 0.00 15.19
C SER A 11 -38.81 0.14 13.73
N ALA A 12 -38.17 -0.67 12.89
CA ALA A 12 -38.68 -1.46 11.76
C ALA A 12 -39.48 -0.81 10.63
N LEU A 13 -39.09 -1.14 9.39
CA LEU A 13 -40.02 -1.38 8.28
C LEU A 13 -39.42 -2.41 7.31
N LEU A 14 -39.91 -3.65 7.45
CA LEU A 14 -39.79 -4.74 6.49
C LEU A 14 -40.84 -4.52 5.39
N THR A 15 -40.42 -4.36 4.15
CA THR A 15 -41.35 -4.32 3.01
C THR A 15 -41.45 -5.70 2.37
N ARG A 16 -42.64 -6.27 2.53
CA ARG A 16 -43.09 -7.58 2.05
C ARG A 16 -43.81 -7.38 0.72
N TRP A 17 -43.29 -7.91 -0.37
CA TRP A 17 -44.03 -8.04 -1.65
C TRP A 17 -44.26 -9.52 -1.97
N ARG A 18 -45.53 -9.87 -2.17
CA ARG A 18 -46.03 -11.03 -2.92
C ARG A 18 -47.04 -10.42 -3.91
N ILE A 19 -47.20 -10.87 -5.15
CA ILE A 19 -48.12 -11.97 -5.52
C ILE A 19 -48.01 -12.30 -7.03
N PHE A 20 -47.74 -13.58 -7.31
CA PHE A 20 -48.26 -14.52 -8.34
C PHE A 20 -48.21 -14.29 -9.86
N ALA A 21 -47.65 -15.27 -10.59
CA ALA A 21 -48.37 -16.10 -11.58
C ALA A 21 -47.57 -17.38 -11.92
N SER A 22 -48.31 -18.48 -12.10
CA SER A 22 -47.90 -19.86 -12.39
C SER A 22 -47.47 -20.06 -13.85
N LEU A 23 -46.53 -20.98 -14.10
CA LEU A 23 -46.58 -21.98 -15.19
C LEU A 23 -45.49 -23.04 -14.97
N SER A 24 -45.90 -24.30 -15.02
CA SER A 24 -45.07 -25.49 -14.85
C SER A 24 -44.06 -25.66 -15.99
N SER A 25 -42.84 -26.07 -15.67
CA SER A 25 -41.88 -26.64 -16.62
C SER A 25 -41.02 -27.69 -15.92
N LEU A 26 -40.84 -28.82 -16.60
CA LEU A 26 -40.23 -30.07 -16.15
C LEU A 26 -38.79 -29.89 -15.62
N PRO A 27 -38.32 -30.74 -14.67
CA PRO A 27 -36.97 -30.65 -14.14
C PRO A 27 -35.96 -31.16 -15.18
N LEU A 28 -35.20 -30.24 -15.78
CA LEU A 28 -33.94 -30.57 -16.45
C LEU A 28 -32.90 -30.91 -15.38
N PRO A 29 -32.03 -31.91 -15.61
CA PRO A 29 -30.97 -32.23 -14.66
C PRO A 29 -30.01 -31.04 -14.60
N LEU A 30 -30.06 -30.30 -13.49
CA LEU A 30 -29.01 -29.36 -13.11
C LEU A 30 -27.74 -30.18 -12.88
N THR A 31 -26.89 -30.24 -13.90
CA THR A 31 -25.48 -30.54 -13.70
C THR A 31 -24.99 -29.54 -12.66
N ASN A 32 -24.79 -30.03 -11.44
CA ASN A 32 -24.18 -29.30 -10.37
C ASN A 32 -22.70 -29.14 -10.74
N SER A 33 -22.42 -28.25 -11.69
CA SER A 33 -21.08 -27.74 -11.94
C SER A 33 -20.73 -26.91 -10.72
N SER A 34 -20.24 -27.60 -9.69
CA SER A 34 -19.52 -27.00 -8.59
C SER A 34 -18.54 -26.00 -9.24
N PRO A 35 -18.59 -24.69 -8.93
CA PRO A 35 -17.62 -23.78 -9.49
C PRO A 35 -16.28 -24.30 -9.04
N ALA A 36 -15.52 -24.86 -10.00
CA ALA A 36 -14.13 -25.21 -9.80
C ALA A 36 -13.52 -24.00 -9.09
N ALA A 37 -12.99 -24.21 -7.89
CA ALA A 37 -12.37 -23.16 -7.11
C ALA A 37 -11.45 -22.41 -8.05
N ALA A 38 -11.74 -21.12 -8.30
CA ALA A 38 -10.88 -20.29 -9.11
C ALA A 38 -9.45 -20.52 -8.60
N PRO A 39 -8.48 -20.81 -9.49
CA PRO A 39 -7.13 -21.11 -9.05
C PRO A 39 -6.72 -19.99 -8.10
N ALA A 40 -6.34 -20.35 -6.87
CA ALA A 40 -5.93 -19.37 -5.86
C ALA A 40 -4.89 -18.48 -6.53
N CYS A 41 -5.27 -17.22 -6.83
CA CYS A 41 -4.44 -16.33 -7.62
C CYS A 41 -3.10 -16.20 -6.90
N ALA A 42 -2.03 -16.67 -7.53
CA ALA A 42 -0.70 -16.61 -6.94
C ALA A 42 -0.41 -15.16 -6.53
N GLU A 43 -0.20 -14.92 -5.24
CA GLU A 43 -0.03 -13.58 -4.73
C GLU A 43 1.38 -13.09 -5.12
N THR A 44 1.46 -12.02 -5.91
CA THR A 44 2.75 -11.43 -6.28
C THR A 44 3.30 -10.60 -5.14
N VAL A 45 4.51 -10.94 -4.70
CA VAL A 45 5.21 -10.31 -3.59
C VAL A 45 6.60 -9.85 -4.04
N TRP A 46 7.07 -8.74 -3.48
CA TRP A 46 8.41 -8.22 -3.64
C TRP A 46 9.20 -8.47 -2.37
N ILE A 47 10.40 -9.01 -2.52
CA ILE A 47 11.35 -9.21 -1.44
C ILE A 47 12.28 -8.00 -1.40
N VAL A 48 12.29 -7.27 -0.28
CA VAL A 48 13.13 -6.08 -0.07
C VAL A 48 14.21 -6.41 0.95
N PRO A 49 15.49 -6.41 0.56
CA PRO A 49 16.59 -6.70 1.49
C PRO A 49 16.83 -5.57 2.49
N LEU A 50 17.22 -5.94 3.70
CA LEU A 50 17.55 -5.06 4.83
C LEU A 50 18.99 -5.30 5.27
N LEU A 51 19.86 -4.31 5.06
CA LEU A 51 21.29 -4.45 5.31
C LEU A 51 21.70 -4.18 6.77
N GLN A 52 20.80 -3.60 7.58
CA GLN A 52 21.11 -3.08 8.91
C GLN A 52 20.10 -3.57 9.97
N HIS A 53 19.46 -4.71 9.73
CA HIS A 53 18.38 -5.20 10.58
C HIS A 53 18.74 -6.54 11.24
N SER A 54 18.70 -6.58 12.58
CA SER A 54 19.22 -7.72 13.35
C SER A 54 18.26 -8.90 13.50
N TRP A 55 16.97 -8.72 13.21
CA TRP A 55 15.96 -9.78 13.41
C TRP A 55 15.65 -10.57 12.14
N TYR A 56 15.77 -9.93 10.99
CA TYR A 56 15.50 -10.52 9.67
C TYR A 56 16.21 -9.68 8.61
N ASP A 57 16.58 -10.31 7.51
CA ASP A 57 17.39 -9.75 6.42
C ASP A 57 16.55 -9.22 5.24
N HIS A 58 15.23 -9.42 5.27
CA HIS A 58 14.34 -8.93 4.24
C HIS A 58 12.91 -8.70 4.75
N VAL A 59 12.12 -7.96 3.97
CA VAL A 59 10.67 -7.87 4.13
C VAL A 59 9.95 -8.29 2.86
N ARG A 60 8.70 -8.72 3.01
CA ARG A 60 7.80 -9.03 1.91
C ARG A 60 6.81 -7.88 1.72
N LEU A 61 6.63 -7.41 0.50
CA LEU A 61 5.64 -6.38 0.18
C LEU A 61 4.73 -6.85 -0.94
N LYS A 62 3.44 -6.51 -0.87
CA LYS A 62 2.47 -6.77 -1.95
C LYS A 62 1.82 -5.50 -2.48
N ARG A 63 1.17 -5.60 -3.64
CA ARG A 63 0.42 -4.49 -4.22
C ARG A 63 -0.78 -4.10 -3.34
N VAL A 64 -1.11 -2.81 -3.35
CA VAL A 64 -2.38 -2.28 -2.83
C VAL A 64 -3.47 -2.49 -3.88
N PHE A 65 -3.18 -2.15 -5.13
CA PHE A 65 -4.15 -2.18 -6.23
C PHE A 65 -3.94 -3.40 -7.14
N VAL A 66 -4.85 -4.38 -7.02
CA VAL A 66 -4.80 -5.66 -7.76
C VAL A 66 -6.00 -5.89 -8.69
N ALA A 67 -7.02 -5.04 -8.62
CA ALA A 67 -8.23 -5.18 -9.45
C ALA A 67 -7.96 -4.78 -10.91
N ASP A 68 -8.64 -5.45 -11.83
CA ASP A 68 -8.58 -5.12 -13.26
C ASP A 68 -8.98 -3.66 -13.51
N GLY A 69 -8.25 -2.99 -14.41
CA GLY A 69 -8.47 -1.58 -14.72
C GLY A 69 -7.88 -0.58 -13.71
N THR A 70 -7.15 -1.05 -12.69
CA THR A 70 -6.33 -0.16 -11.86
C THR A 70 -5.32 0.61 -12.70
N ARG A 71 -5.26 1.93 -12.49
CA ARG A 71 -4.33 2.84 -13.15
C ARG A 71 -3.08 3.10 -12.32
N HIS A 72 -2.74 2.17 -11.42
CA HIS A 72 -1.56 2.26 -10.57
C HIS A 72 -0.44 1.37 -11.07
N GLN A 73 0.77 1.92 -11.07
CA GLN A 73 1.99 1.23 -11.47
C GLN A 73 2.91 1.09 -10.26
N VAL A 74 3.66 -0.01 -10.23
CA VAL A 74 4.75 -0.21 -9.28
C VAL A 74 6.00 0.46 -9.83
N VAL A 75 6.61 1.33 -9.03
CA VAL A 75 7.91 1.95 -9.31
C VAL A 75 8.88 1.54 -8.21
N LEU A 76 10.05 1.05 -8.62
CA LEU A 76 11.15 0.81 -7.69
C LEU A 76 11.85 2.14 -7.41
N VAL A 77 11.91 2.55 -6.15
CA VAL A 77 12.44 3.86 -5.75
C VAL A 77 13.68 3.72 -4.87
N ASP A 78 14.55 4.73 -4.95
CA ASP A 78 15.59 4.99 -3.95
C ASP A 78 14.96 5.61 -2.70
N VAL A 79 15.14 4.94 -1.56
CA VAL A 79 14.49 5.35 -0.31
C VAL A 79 14.90 6.75 0.12
N ARG A 80 16.16 7.13 -0.11
CA ARG A 80 16.68 8.43 0.34
C ARG A 80 16.05 9.52 -0.50
N LYS A 81 16.01 9.34 -1.83
CA LYS A 81 15.34 10.29 -2.73
C LYS A 81 13.85 10.43 -2.40
N LEU A 82 13.16 9.32 -2.15
CA LEU A 82 11.75 9.32 -1.78
C LEU A 82 11.50 10.11 -0.49
N LEU A 83 12.25 9.81 0.58
CA LEU A 83 12.05 10.47 1.88
C LEU A 83 12.45 11.94 1.84
N MET A 84 13.51 12.32 1.12
CA MET A 84 13.82 13.74 0.90
C MET A 84 12.69 14.49 0.19
N CYS A 85 12.04 13.87 -0.80
CA CYS A 85 10.88 14.49 -1.45
C CYS A 85 9.66 14.52 -0.55
N ALA A 86 9.50 13.56 0.35
CA ALA A 86 8.40 13.53 1.30
C ALA A 86 8.58 14.52 2.45
N ASP A 87 9.82 14.76 2.89
CA ASP A 87 10.14 15.75 3.93
C ASP A 87 9.92 17.19 3.45
N ARG A 88 9.82 17.41 2.13
CA ARG A 88 9.42 18.70 1.54
C ARG A 88 7.92 18.95 1.59
N ASP A 89 7.11 17.90 1.70
CA ASP A 89 5.66 18.04 1.75
C ASP A 89 5.28 18.66 3.09
N ASN A 90 4.76 19.89 3.03
CA ASN A 90 4.33 20.66 4.19
C ASN A 90 2.82 20.54 4.42
N THR A 91 2.13 19.72 3.64
CA THR A 91 0.68 19.50 3.78
C THR A 91 0.35 18.38 4.76
N ASP A 92 1.25 17.41 4.92
CA ASP A 92 1.12 16.28 5.84
C ASP A 92 2.12 16.38 7.01
N TYR A 93 1.82 15.72 8.13
CA TYR A 93 2.73 15.66 9.28
C TYR A 93 4.03 14.93 8.90
N VAL A 94 5.16 15.63 9.05
CA VAL A 94 6.49 15.04 8.90
C VAL A 94 6.77 14.15 10.10
N LEU A 95 6.83 12.84 9.87
CA LEU A 95 7.22 11.90 10.93
C LEU A 95 8.66 12.16 11.35
N LYS A 96 8.87 12.15 12.67
CA LYS A 96 10.20 12.15 13.28
C LYS A 96 11.07 10.99 12.78
N PRO A 97 12.41 11.09 12.87
CA PRO A 97 13.31 9.95 12.70
C PRO A 97 12.91 8.76 13.58
N VAL A 98 13.18 7.54 13.12
CA VAL A 98 12.79 6.30 13.83
C VAL A 98 13.44 6.22 15.22
N ALA A 99 14.65 6.75 15.38
CA ALA A 99 15.34 6.85 16.68
C ALA A 99 14.55 7.63 17.75
N GLU A 100 13.62 8.50 17.35
CA GLU A 100 12.77 9.26 18.27
C GLU A 100 11.40 8.61 18.50
N TRP A 101 11.12 7.46 17.87
CA TRP A 101 9.84 6.79 18.05
C TRP A 101 9.78 6.07 19.39
N HIS A 102 8.60 6.04 19.98
CA HIS A 102 8.37 5.21 21.17
C HIS A 102 8.66 3.74 20.85
N GLY A 103 9.35 3.04 21.76
CA GLY A 103 9.78 1.64 21.53
C GLY A 103 8.64 0.69 21.16
N GLY A 104 7.44 0.88 21.73
CA GLY A 104 6.25 0.11 21.35
C GLY A 104 5.84 0.30 19.87
N LYS A 105 6.03 1.49 19.30
CA LYS A 105 5.77 1.77 17.88
C LYS A 105 6.79 1.08 16.98
N VAL A 106 8.08 1.16 17.34
CA VAL A 106 9.18 0.48 16.63
C VAL A 106 8.92 -1.03 16.60
N ARG A 107 8.63 -1.62 17.76
CA ARG A 107 8.31 -3.06 17.88
C ARG A 107 7.11 -3.45 17.03
N GLY A 108 6.02 -2.68 17.10
CA GLY A 108 4.81 -2.99 16.34
C GLY A 108 5.02 -2.92 14.81
N ILE A 109 5.82 -1.97 14.32
CA ILE A 109 6.17 -1.91 12.89
C ILE A 109 7.08 -3.08 12.49
N ARG A 110 8.06 -3.43 13.34
CA ARG A 110 8.95 -4.56 13.11
C ARG A 110 8.19 -5.88 12.97
N GLU A 111 7.28 -6.16 13.89
CA GLU A 111 6.43 -7.38 13.90
C GLU A 111 5.47 -7.40 12.69
N PHE A 112 4.97 -6.23 12.29
CA PHE A 112 4.11 -6.11 11.11
C PHE A 112 4.88 -6.37 9.79
N LEU A 113 6.17 -6.04 9.75
CA LEU A 113 7.03 -6.20 8.58
C LEU A 113 7.78 -7.54 8.54
N ASP A 114 7.69 -8.31 9.62
CA ASP A 114 8.38 -9.60 9.76
C ASP A 114 8.03 -10.52 8.57
N PRO A 115 9.03 -11.08 7.86
CA PRO A 115 8.77 -11.97 6.74
C PRO A 115 7.99 -13.22 7.14
N GLU A 116 8.04 -13.67 8.40
CA GLU A 116 7.24 -14.81 8.88
C GLU A 116 5.80 -14.43 9.22
N ASN A 117 5.45 -13.14 9.19
CA ASN A 117 4.08 -12.70 9.37
C ASN A 117 3.19 -13.24 8.23
N PRO A 118 2.10 -13.98 8.51
CA PRO A 118 1.25 -14.54 7.46
C PRO A 118 0.56 -13.46 6.62
N ARG A 119 0.39 -12.25 7.17
CA ARG A 119 -0.20 -11.12 6.47
C ARG A 119 0.89 -10.28 5.82
N VAL A 120 1.16 -10.54 4.54
CA VAL A 120 2.10 -9.73 3.76
C VAL A 120 1.65 -8.27 3.73
N PRO A 121 2.49 -7.33 4.19
CA PRO A 121 2.15 -5.92 4.21
C PRO A 121 2.09 -5.32 2.81
N GLN A 122 1.16 -4.38 2.61
CA GLN A 122 1.07 -3.64 1.36
C GLN A 122 2.21 -2.62 1.22
N MET A 123 2.75 -2.51 0.01
CA MET A 123 3.75 -1.52 -0.34
C MET A 123 3.19 -0.09 -0.16
N PRO A 124 4.06 0.92 0.05
CA PRO A 124 3.61 2.30 0.14
C PRO A 124 2.89 2.75 -1.14
N TYR A 125 1.90 3.61 -0.98
CA TYR A 125 1.20 4.28 -2.09
C TYR A 125 1.40 5.78 -1.93
N VAL A 126 1.88 6.43 -2.98
CA VAL A 126 2.23 7.85 -2.96
C VAL A 126 1.64 8.59 -4.16
N THR A 127 1.59 9.92 -4.04
CA THR A 127 1.45 10.83 -5.17
C THR A 127 2.71 11.68 -5.30
N ILE A 128 3.07 12.08 -6.52
CA ILE A 128 4.22 12.97 -6.75
C ILE A 128 3.84 14.19 -7.59
N SER A 129 4.40 15.33 -7.22
CA SER A 129 4.30 16.58 -7.98
C SER A 129 5.64 17.31 -7.99
N THR A 130 5.74 18.39 -8.77
CA THR A 130 6.86 19.33 -8.68
C THR A 130 6.35 20.71 -8.32
N ARG A 131 7.12 21.43 -7.53
CA ARG A 131 6.89 22.86 -7.23
C ARG A 131 8.17 23.66 -7.42
N ARG A 132 8.06 24.98 -7.43
CA ARG A 132 9.23 25.86 -7.40
C ARG A 132 9.99 25.65 -6.09
N ALA A 133 11.30 25.53 -6.17
CA ALA A 133 12.13 25.45 -4.97
C ALA A 133 12.01 26.75 -4.14
N PRO A 134 12.19 26.70 -2.82
CA PRO A 134 12.32 27.91 -2.03
C PRO A 134 13.60 28.67 -2.42
N GLY A 135 13.54 30.01 -2.41
CA GLY A 135 14.70 30.87 -2.68
C GLY A 135 14.62 31.62 -4.02
N VAL A 136 15.65 32.42 -4.30
CA VAL A 136 15.69 33.34 -5.45
C VAL A 136 15.61 32.59 -6.78
N LEU A 137 16.32 31.48 -6.91
CA LEU A 137 16.37 30.70 -8.15
C LEU A 137 15.02 30.01 -8.46
N GLY A 138 14.35 29.52 -7.43
CA GLY A 138 12.99 28.99 -7.56
C GLY A 138 11.93 30.07 -7.81
N TRP A 139 12.08 31.27 -7.23
CA TRP A 139 11.20 32.42 -7.53
C TRP A 139 11.30 32.83 -9.01
N LEU A 140 12.51 32.82 -9.58
CA LEU A 140 12.76 33.02 -11.01
C LEU A 140 12.33 31.83 -11.89
N GLY A 141 11.84 30.73 -11.29
CA GLY A 141 11.34 29.56 -11.99
C GLY A 141 12.43 28.66 -12.59
N LEU A 142 13.69 28.88 -12.23
CA LEU A 142 14.84 28.14 -12.75
C LEU A 142 15.08 26.83 -11.98
N GLU A 143 14.55 26.72 -10.76
CA GLU A 143 14.69 25.53 -9.93
C GLU A 143 13.33 24.97 -9.50
N ARG A 144 13.15 23.67 -9.72
CA ARG A 144 11.97 22.91 -9.31
C ARG A 144 12.40 21.72 -8.47
N GLU A 145 11.64 21.46 -7.42
CA GLU A 145 11.84 20.31 -6.56
C GLU A 145 10.65 19.35 -6.63
N GLY A 146 10.94 18.06 -6.50
CA GLY A 146 9.93 17.03 -6.34
C GLY A 146 9.38 16.99 -4.92
N VAL A 147 8.06 16.79 -4.81
CA VAL A 147 7.33 16.64 -3.56
C VAL A 147 6.51 15.36 -3.62
N VAL A 148 6.64 14.52 -2.60
CA VAL A 148 5.96 13.22 -2.50
C VAL A 148 5.02 13.23 -1.31
N ALA A 149 3.74 12.96 -1.54
CA ALA A 149 2.75 12.79 -0.47
C ALA A 149 2.45 11.30 -0.27
N PHE A 150 2.52 10.82 0.96
CA PHE A 150 2.16 9.44 1.27
C PHE A 150 0.65 9.31 1.46
N ARG A 151 0.01 8.47 0.64
CA ARG A 151 -1.39 8.08 0.83
C ARG A 151 -1.52 6.86 1.76
N ASN A 152 -0.46 6.05 1.84
CA ASN A 152 -0.31 4.95 2.80
C ASN A 152 1.19 4.65 2.99
N GLY A 153 1.54 4.10 4.14
CA GLY A 153 2.83 3.42 4.33
C GLY A 153 3.99 4.33 4.74
N GLN A 154 3.75 5.59 5.09
CA GLN A 154 4.79 6.53 5.53
C GLN A 154 5.66 5.98 6.67
N HIS A 155 5.03 5.43 7.72
CA HIS A 155 5.75 4.81 8.83
C HIS A 155 6.60 3.61 8.39
N ARG A 156 6.09 2.79 7.46
CA ARG A 156 6.85 1.62 6.98
C ARG A 156 8.02 2.05 6.12
N ALA A 157 7.81 3.02 5.22
CA ALA A 157 8.88 3.58 4.40
C ALA A 157 10.04 4.11 5.24
N ARG A 158 9.75 4.87 6.32
CA ARG A 158 10.80 5.35 7.23
C ARG A 158 11.47 4.24 8.01
N TYR A 159 10.70 3.26 8.51
CA TYR A 159 11.27 2.09 9.18
C TYR A 159 12.18 1.29 8.25
N LEU A 160 11.77 1.06 7.00
CA LEU A 160 12.59 0.34 6.01
C LEU A 160 13.91 1.08 5.74
N ALA A 161 13.87 2.41 5.65
CA ALA A 161 15.08 3.22 5.51
C ALA A 161 16.05 3.03 6.69
N ASP A 162 15.52 3.10 7.91
CA ASP A 162 16.25 2.92 9.17
C ASP A 162 16.81 1.50 9.30
N ALA A 163 16.05 0.50 8.86
CA ALA A 163 16.47 -0.91 8.80
C ALA A 163 17.47 -1.22 7.66
N GLY A 164 17.87 -0.21 6.88
CA GLY A 164 18.90 -0.35 5.85
C GLY A 164 18.40 -0.80 4.47
N ALA A 165 17.10 -0.71 4.18
CA ALA A 165 16.59 -0.86 2.82
C ALA A 165 17.15 0.28 1.95
N ARG A 166 17.80 -0.04 0.84
CA ARG A 166 18.24 0.98 -0.14
C ARG A 166 17.14 1.36 -1.12
N TRP A 167 16.34 0.37 -1.49
CA TRP A 167 15.29 0.49 -2.49
C TRP A 167 14.08 -0.33 -2.06
N PHE A 168 12.88 0.08 -2.49
CA PHE A 168 11.67 -0.74 -2.33
C PHE A 168 10.62 -0.35 -3.37
N PRO A 169 9.66 -1.25 -3.67
CA PRO A 169 8.56 -0.93 -4.57
C PRO A 169 7.57 0.03 -3.90
N VAL A 170 7.06 0.98 -4.68
CA VAL A 170 6.01 1.92 -4.31
C VAL A 170 4.96 1.95 -5.42
N GLU A 171 3.68 2.03 -5.05
CA GLU A 171 2.62 2.29 -6.03
C GLU A 171 2.38 3.78 -6.21
N VAL A 172 2.08 4.15 -7.45
CA VAL A 172 1.76 5.51 -7.86
C VAL A 172 0.78 5.46 -9.03
N HIS A 173 -0.02 6.52 -9.22
CA HIS A 173 -0.89 6.62 -10.38
C HIS A 173 -0.05 6.68 -11.67
N GLU A 174 -0.50 6.04 -12.75
CA GLU A 174 0.26 5.87 -14.00
C GLU A 174 0.74 7.20 -14.61
N ARG A 175 -0.07 8.26 -14.47
CA ARG A 175 0.24 9.60 -14.98
C ARG A 175 1.41 10.24 -14.26
N GLU A 176 1.66 9.83 -13.03
CA GLU A 176 2.73 10.34 -12.16
C GLU A 176 3.95 9.40 -12.15
N ALA A 177 3.82 8.19 -12.72
CA ALA A 177 4.85 7.17 -12.66
C ALA A 177 6.15 7.56 -13.37
N ALA A 178 6.07 8.31 -14.49
CA ALA A 178 7.25 8.83 -15.17
C ALA A 178 8.03 9.79 -14.29
N LEU A 179 7.33 10.75 -13.67
CA LEU A 179 7.92 11.73 -12.76
C LEU A 179 8.53 11.07 -11.52
N LEU A 180 7.85 10.06 -10.95
CA LEU A 180 8.39 9.33 -9.79
C LEU A 180 9.69 8.59 -10.15
N ARG A 181 9.76 7.97 -11.34
CA ARG A 181 10.98 7.31 -11.82
C ARG A 181 12.11 8.30 -12.04
N GLU A 182 11.81 9.45 -12.61
CA GLU A 182 12.80 10.49 -12.86
C GLU A 182 13.41 11.01 -11.55
N ILE A 183 12.56 11.37 -10.58
CA ILE A 183 13.00 12.03 -9.35
C ILE A 183 13.48 11.04 -8.30
N CYS A 184 12.74 9.94 -8.11
CA CYS A 184 12.97 8.99 -7.01
C CYS A 184 13.36 7.59 -7.50
N GLY A 185 13.51 7.37 -8.81
CA GLY A 185 13.78 6.04 -9.36
C GLY A 185 15.05 5.42 -8.78
N ALA A 186 14.94 4.13 -8.49
CA ALA A 186 16.10 3.32 -8.16
C ALA A 186 16.98 3.08 -9.41
N PRO A 187 18.31 2.95 -9.24
CA PRO A 187 19.22 2.52 -10.30
C PRO A 187 18.91 1.10 -10.79
N ASP A 188 19.48 0.69 -11.93
CA ASP A 188 19.14 -0.57 -12.59
C ASP A 188 19.54 -1.83 -11.80
N ASP A 189 20.60 -1.77 -11.01
CA ASP A 189 21.02 -2.84 -10.08
C ASP A 189 19.93 -3.18 -9.05
N ALA A 190 19.07 -2.21 -8.71
CA ALA A 190 17.93 -2.43 -7.84
C ALA A 190 16.91 -3.42 -8.43
N ARG A 191 16.74 -3.47 -9.76
CA ARG A 191 15.85 -4.43 -10.43
C ARG A 191 16.38 -5.86 -10.37
N THR A 192 17.68 -6.03 -10.15
CA THR A 192 18.28 -7.34 -9.91
C THR A 192 18.07 -7.77 -8.47
N ALA A 193 18.21 -6.84 -7.52
CA ALA A 193 18.02 -7.13 -6.10
C ALA A 193 16.54 -7.35 -5.72
N ILE A 194 15.61 -6.63 -6.34
CA ILE A 194 14.19 -6.61 -5.96
C ILE A 194 13.35 -6.96 -7.18
N ARG A 195 12.78 -8.17 -7.17
CA ARG A 195 11.93 -8.70 -8.23
C ARG A 195 10.60 -9.22 -7.67
N PRO A 196 9.52 -9.12 -8.46
CA PRO A 196 8.27 -9.78 -8.10
C PRO A 196 8.46 -11.30 -8.12
N VAL A 197 7.94 -11.96 -7.09
CA VAL A 197 7.91 -13.41 -6.91
C VAL A 197 6.45 -13.82 -6.73
N SER A 198 6.02 -14.86 -7.44
CA SER A 198 4.70 -15.45 -7.25
C SER A 198 4.73 -16.40 -6.06
N LEU A 199 3.96 -16.13 -5.02
CA LEU A 199 3.72 -17.09 -3.95
C LEU A 199 2.63 -18.05 -4.41
N ASN A 200 3.01 -19.28 -4.73
CA ASN A 200 2.06 -20.36 -4.96
C ASN A 200 1.60 -20.90 -3.61
N THR A 201 0.32 -20.78 -3.29
CA THR A 201 -0.31 -21.47 -2.14
C THR A 201 -0.48 -22.95 -2.47
N ALA A 202 0.63 -23.69 -2.57
CA ALA A 202 0.65 -25.13 -2.76
C ALA A 202 1.70 -25.73 -1.83
N GLY A 203 1.31 -26.01 -0.59
CA GLY A 203 2.21 -26.54 0.43
C GLY A 203 1.59 -26.64 1.81
N GLY A 204 0.38 -27.19 1.91
CA GLY A 204 -0.11 -27.76 3.15
C GLY A 204 0.14 -29.26 3.08
N VAL A 205 1.07 -29.76 3.90
CA VAL A 205 1.21 -31.19 4.21
C VAL A 205 0.15 -31.55 5.24
#